data_AF-A0A538AX02-F1
#
_entry.id   AF-A0A538AX02-F1
#
_cell.length_a   1.000
_cell.length_b   1.000
_cell.length_c   1.000
_cell.angle_alpha   90.00
_cell.angle_beta   90.00
_cell.angle_gamma   90.00
#
_symmetry.space_group_name_H-M   'P 1'
#
loop_
_entity.id
_entity.type
_entity.pdbx_description
1 polymer ?
#
loop_
_entity_poly.entity_id
_entity_poly.type
_entity_poly.pdbx_seq_one_letter_code
_entity_poly.pdbx_strand_id
1 'polypeptide(L)'
;MGVIVAEGLAITVLVLTGFRQAVLNAIPMDLKRAIGIGIGLFIAFIGLVNAGVVIKGTPVVTIAPNFRTWPLLIFGVGLVVTSALVARRIKGALLLGIIFTTAFATIVNEAKHLKIFTDGSAKIPHSWPGPNFHLLGHFSFDF
;
A
#
# COMPACT_ATOMS: atom_id res chain seq x y z
N MET A 1 -10.02 11.68 9.95
CA MET A 1 -8.87 12.44 9.37
C MET A 1 -8.17 13.34 10.39
N GLY A 2 -8.88 13.87 11.40
CA GLY A 2 -8.29 14.76 12.42
C GLY A 2 -7.14 14.14 13.23
N VAL A 3 -7.20 12.83 13.53
CA VAL A 3 -6.12 12.12 14.25
C VAL A 3 -4.79 12.18 13.50
N ILE A 4 -4.79 11.99 12.18
CA ILE A 4 -3.56 11.99 11.36
C ILE A 4 -2.90 13.38 11.37
N VAL A 5 -3.72 14.43 11.34
CA VAL A 5 -3.26 15.83 11.39
C VAL A 5 -2.71 16.17 12.77
N ALA A 6 -3.41 15.75 13.83
CA ALA A 6 -2.97 15.92 15.21
C ALA A 6 -1.65 15.18 15.48
N GLU A 7 -1.52 13.94 14.99
CA GLU A 7 -0.28 13.15 15.09
C GLU A 7 0.86 13.84 14.31
N GLY A 8 0.61 14.26 13.07
CA GLY A 8 1.59 14.97 12.26
C GLY A 8 2.09 16.25 12.93
N LEU A 9 1.19 17.03 13.54
CA LEU A 9 1.54 18.22 14.31
C LEU A 9 2.34 17.86 15.56
N ALA A 10 1.90 16.87 16.35
CA ALA A 10 2.58 16.43 17.55
C ALA A 10 4.01 15.95 17.25
N ILE A 11 4.18 15.07 16.25
CA ILE A 11 5.51 14.59 15.84
C ILE A 11 6.39 15.74 15.34
N THR A 12 5.84 16.70 14.61
CA THR A 12 6.58 17.89 14.16
C THR A 12 7.13 18.67 15.35
N VAL A 13 6.32 18.95 16.37
CA VAL A 13 6.76 19.62 17.61
C VAL A 13 7.84 18.80 18.34
N LEU A 14 7.69 17.48 18.43
CA LEU A 14 8.68 16.60 19.07
C LEU A 14 10.00 16.50 18.30
N VAL A 15 9.97 16.67 16.98
CA VAL A 15 11.19 16.74 16.14
C VAL A 15 11.89 18.08 16.32
N LEU A 16 11.14 19.18 16.31
CA LEU A 16 11.70 20.54 16.49
C LEU A 16 12.33 20.74 17.87
N THR A 17 11.80 20.11 18.91
CA THR A 17 12.36 20.13 20.27
C THR A 17 13.50 19.14 20.48
N GLY A 18 13.85 18.30 19.50
CA GLY A 18 14.88 17.26 19.62
C GLY A 18 14.48 16.06 20.47
N PHE A 19 13.29 16.07 21.09
CA PHE A 19 12.80 15.00 21.95
C PHE A 19 12.71 13.66 21.21
N ARG A 20 12.31 13.65 19.92
CA ARG A 20 12.29 12.43 19.10
C ARG A 20 13.64 11.73 19.08
N GLN A 21 14.75 12.48 18.94
CA GLN A 21 16.08 11.91 18.88
C GLN A 21 16.51 11.34 20.24
N ALA A 22 16.18 12.01 21.34
CA ALA A 22 16.43 11.52 22.69
C ALA A 22 15.72 10.18 22.96
N VAL A 23 14.43 10.09 22.60
CA VAL A 23 13.64 8.85 22.71
C VAL A 23 14.23 7.75 21.85
N LEU A 24 14.54 8.03 20.58
CA LEU A 24 15.13 7.04 19.70
C LEU A 24 16.50 6.58 20.23
N ASN A 25 17.33 7.46 20.78
CA ASN A 25 18.64 7.08 21.33
C ASN A 25 18.53 6.19 22.58
N ALA A 26 17.46 6.34 23.38
CA ALA A 26 17.19 5.46 24.51
C ALA A 26 16.82 4.02 24.10
N ILE A 27 16.32 3.83 22.88
CA ILE A 27 15.92 2.51 22.37
C ILE A 27 17.16 1.75 21.86
N PRO A 28 17.42 0.51 22.32
CA PRO A 28 18.52 -0.32 21.84
C PRO A 28 18.39 -0.62 20.33
N MET A 29 19.52 -0.82 19.66
CA MET A 29 19.57 -1.00 18.21
C MET A 29 18.74 -2.20 17.72
N ASP A 30 18.66 -3.26 18.51
CA ASP A 30 17.91 -4.46 18.16
C ASP A 30 16.40 -4.20 18.11
N LEU A 31 15.86 -3.38 19.03
CA LEU A 31 14.45 -2.97 18.99
C LEU A 31 14.16 -2.07 17.78
N LYS A 32 15.09 -1.19 17.40
CA LYS A 32 14.95 -0.37 16.18
C LYS A 32 14.87 -1.22 14.93
N ARG A 33 15.70 -2.25 14.83
CA ARG A 33 15.68 -3.22 13.73
C ARG A 33 14.37 -4.01 13.71
N ALA A 34 13.90 -4.47 14.88
CA ALA A 34 12.63 -5.18 15.00
C ALA A 34 11.44 -4.35 14.50
N ILE A 35 11.39 -3.05 14.84
CA ILE A 35 10.35 -2.12 14.35
C ILE A 35 10.38 -2.05 12.81
N GLY A 36 11.56 -1.90 12.20
CA GLY A 36 11.70 -1.85 10.74
C GLY A 36 11.24 -3.14 10.05
N ILE A 37 11.62 -4.30 10.59
CA ILE A 37 11.20 -5.61 10.07
C ILE A 37 9.68 -5.79 10.23
N GLY A 38 9.13 -5.41 11.39
CA GLY A 38 7.70 -5.51 11.69
C GLY A 38 6.84 -4.69 10.74
N ILE A 39 7.21 -3.42 10.51
CA ILE A 39 6.50 -2.54 9.56
C ILE A 39 6.56 -3.12 8.14
N GLY A 40 7.73 -3.60 7.71
CA GLY A 40 7.89 -4.20 6.38
C GLY A 40 7.04 -5.45 6.19
N LEU A 41 7.05 -6.36 7.16
CA LEU A 41 6.24 -7.58 7.12
C LEU A 41 4.74 -7.27 7.15
N PHE A 42 4.33 -6.26 7.93
CA PHE A 42 2.93 -5.84 8.01
C PHE A 42 2.43 -5.25 6.69
N ILE A 43 3.20 -4.37 6.04
CA ILE A 43 2.85 -3.82 4.72
C ILE A 43 2.81 -4.92 3.66
N ALA A 44 3.76 -5.87 3.69
CA ALA A 44 3.74 -7.02 2.79
C ALA A 44 2.49 -7.88 2.99
N PHE A 45 2.09 -8.12 4.25
CA PHE A 45 0.88 -8.85 4.59
C PHE A 45 -0.39 -8.16 4.07
N ILE A 46 -0.51 -6.84 4.24
CA ILE A 46 -1.62 -6.05 3.66
C ILE A 46 -1.66 -6.24 2.13
N GLY A 47 -0.51 -6.24 1.46
CA GLY A 47 -0.40 -6.52 0.03
C GLY A 47 -0.93 -7.89 -0.36
N LEU A 48 -0.57 -8.94 0.40
CA LEU A 48 -1.04 -10.32 0.17
C LEU A 48 -2.56 -10.46 0.38
N VAL A 49 -3.12 -9.76 1.36
CA VAL A 49 -4.57 -9.71 1.60
C VAL A 49 -5.29 -9.00 0.45
N ASN A 50 -4.79 -7.85 0.01
CA ASN A 50 -5.38 -7.08 -1.09
C ASN A 50 -5.29 -7.82 -2.44
N ALA A 51 -4.24 -8.61 -2.65
CA ALA A 51 -4.07 -9.46 -3.82
C ALA A 51 -4.98 -10.70 -3.82
N GLY A 52 -5.61 -11.02 -2.69
CA GLY A 52 -6.41 -12.24 -2.52
C GLY A 52 -5.59 -13.52 -2.38
N VAL A 53 -4.29 -13.42 -2.04
CA VAL A 53 -3.45 -14.59 -1.67
C VAL A 53 -3.91 -15.14 -0.33
N VAL A 54 -4.17 -14.22 0.61
CA VAL A 54 -4.62 -14.51 1.96
C VAL A 54 -6.03 -13.94 2.12
N ILE A 55 -6.97 -14.79 2.52
CA ILE A 55 -8.36 -14.39 2.76
C ILE A 55 -8.69 -14.51 4.24
N LYS A 56 -9.63 -13.69 4.71
CA LYS A 56 -10.17 -13.82 6.06
C LYS A 56 -10.85 -15.19 6.19
N GLY A 57 -10.43 -15.97 7.17
CA GLY A 57 -10.96 -17.31 7.41
C GLY A 57 -10.81 -17.71 8.88
N THR A 58 -11.31 -18.90 9.24
CA THR A 58 -11.19 -19.48 10.57
C THR A 58 -10.01 -20.46 10.60
N PRO A 59 -8.96 -20.26 11.43
CA PRO A 59 -8.75 -19.22 12.43
C PRO A 59 -7.92 -18.04 11.87
N VAL A 60 -8.47 -16.82 11.94
CA VAL A 60 -7.87 -15.52 11.60
C VAL A 60 -7.58 -15.26 10.11
N VAL A 61 -6.81 -16.13 9.44
CA VAL A 61 -6.51 -16.02 8.00
C VAL A 61 -6.28 -17.40 7.40
N THR A 62 -6.82 -17.62 6.20
CA THR A 62 -6.61 -18.84 5.44
C THR A 62 -6.09 -18.52 4.05
N ILE A 63 -5.41 -19.50 3.44
CA ILE A 63 -4.92 -19.39 2.07
C ILE A 63 -6.12 -19.53 1.13
N ALA A 64 -6.16 -18.73 0.06
CA ALA A 64 -7.25 -18.80 -0.89
C ALA A 64 -7.39 -20.21 -1.49
N PRO A 65 -8.58 -20.83 -1.47
CA PRO A 65 -8.78 -22.19 -1.99
C PRO A 65 -8.65 -22.27 -3.52
N ASN A 66 -8.80 -21.14 -4.21
CA ASN A 66 -8.66 -21.03 -5.66
C ASN A 66 -7.63 -19.96 -6.02
N PHE A 67 -6.46 -20.39 -6.52
CA PHE A 67 -5.39 -19.50 -7.00
C PHE A 67 -5.58 -19.01 -8.45
N ARG A 68 -6.73 -19.30 -9.07
CA ARG A 68 -7.01 -18.96 -10.47
C ARG A 68 -7.85 -17.70 -10.61
N THR A 69 -7.64 -16.73 -9.73
CA THR A 69 -8.32 -15.43 -9.78
C THR A 69 -7.49 -14.43 -10.57
N TRP A 70 -8.16 -13.56 -11.33
CA TRP A 70 -7.50 -12.51 -12.12
C TRP A 70 -6.66 -11.53 -11.27
N PRO A 71 -7.10 -11.08 -10.07
CA PRO A 71 -6.29 -10.22 -9.21
C PRO A 71 -4.97 -10.86 -8.78
N LEU A 72 -5.01 -12.17 -8.48
CA LEU A 72 -3.82 -12.91 -8.07
C LEU A 72 -2.81 -13.08 -9.22
N LEU A 73 -3.29 -13.27 -10.46
CA LEU A 73 -2.42 -13.31 -11.64
C LEU A 73 -1.74 -11.96 -11.88
N ILE A 74 -2.50 -10.86 -11.77
CA ILE A 74 -1.95 -9.49 -11.91
C ILE A 74 -0.92 -9.22 -10.82
N PHE A 75 -1.21 -9.60 -9.57
CA PHE A 75 -0.27 -9.51 -8.46
C PHE A 75 1.00 -10.32 -8.72
N GLY A 76 0.86 -11.58 -9.15
CA GLY A 76 2.00 -12.46 -9.42
C GLY A 76 2.91 -11.91 -10.53
N VAL A 77 2.32 -11.47 -11.64
CA VAL A 77 3.06 -10.84 -12.74
C VAL A 77 3.73 -9.54 -12.29
N GLY A 78 2.99 -8.67 -11.59
CA GLY A 78 3.52 -7.41 -11.07
C GLY A 78 4.66 -7.60 -10.08
N LEU A 79 4.57 -8.60 -9.19
CA LEU A 79 5.60 -8.96 -8.24
C LEU A 79 6.86 -9.48 -8.93
N VAL A 80 6.71 -10.35 -9.93
CA VAL A 80 7.85 -10.87 -10.71
C VAL A 80 8.55 -9.75 -11.46
N VAL A 81 7.79 -8.89 -12.14
CA VAL A 81 8.34 -7.76 -12.90
C VAL A 81 9.05 -6.77 -11.97
N THR A 82 8.41 -6.38 -10.86
CA THR A 82 9.01 -5.47 -9.88
C THR A 82 10.27 -6.08 -9.26
N SER A 83 10.23 -7.36 -8.90
CA SER A 83 11.40 -8.06 -8.32
C SER A 83 12.54 -8.18 -9.34
N ALA A 84 12.24 -8.45 -10.62
CA ALA A 84 13.25 -8.50 -11.67
C ALA A 84 13.89 -7.12 -11.93
N LEU A 85 13.10 -6.04 -11.94
CA LEU A 85 13.59 -4.66 -12.05
C LEU A 85 14.48 -4.28 -10.86
N VAL A 86 14.09 -4.67 -9.64
CA VAL A 86 14.86 -4.44 -8.41
C VAL A 86 16.17 -5.25 -8.43
N ALA A 87 16.13 -6.52 -8.85
CA ALA A 87 17.32 -7.37 -8.99
C ALA A 87 18.30 -6.80 -10.03
N ARG A 88 17.78 -6.18 -11.10
CA ARG A 88 18.57 -5.45 -12.11
C ARG A 88 19.07 -4.08 -11.64
N ARG A 89 18.80 -3.69 -10.39
CA ARG A 89 19.25 -2.43 -9.76
C ARG A 89 18.89 -1.17 -10.56
N ILE A 90 17.76 -1.20 -11.28
CA ILE A 90 17.30 -0.06 -12.07
C ILE A 90 16.80 1.04 -11.10
N LYS A 91 17.24 2.28 -11.32
CA LYS A 91 16.77 3.43 -10.53
C LYS A 91 15.27 3.60 -10.75
N GLY A 92 14.49 3.60 -9.68
CA GLY A 92 13.02 3.68 -9.78
C GLY A 92 12.34 2.37 -10.17
N ALA A 93 13.02 1.22 -10.06
CA ALA A 93 12.45 -0.12 -10.31
C ALA A 93 11.07 -0.32 -9.69
N LEU A 94 10.87 0.14 -8.44
CA LEU A 94 9.61 0.01 -7.72
C LEU A 94 8.51 0.87 -8.34
N LEU A 95 8.82 2.11 -8.75
CA LEU A 95 7.87 2.99 -9.45
C LEU A 95 7.49 2.42 -10.82
N LEU A 96 8.47 1.96 -11.60
CA LEU A 96 8.23 1.34 -12.91
C LEU A 96 7.37 0.06 -12.78
N GLY A 97 7.63 -0.74 -11.75
CA GLY A 97 6.83 -1.93 -11.42
C GLY A 97 5.38 -1.58 -11.11
N ILE A 98 5.13 -0.54 -10.30
CA ILE A 98 3.78 -0.05 -10.00
C ILE A 98 3.09 0.42 -11.28
N ILE A 99 3.71 1.30 -12.06
CA ILE A 99 3.13 1.83 -13.31
C ILE A 99 2.79 0.70 -14.27
N PHE A 100 3.71 -0.25 -14.48
CA PHE A 100 3.50 -1.40 -15.34
C PHE A 100 2.33 -2.26 -14.86
N THR A 101 2.30 -2.58 -13.56
CA THR A 101 1.25 -3.43 -12.97
C THR A 101 -0.11 -2.75 -13.04
N THR A 102 -0.17 -1.43 -12.79
CA THR A 102 -1.41 -0.65 -12.93
C THR A 102 -1.89 -0.63 -14.37
N ALA A 103 -1.02 -0.34 -15.34
CA ALA A 103 -1.38 -0.36 -16.76
C ALA A 103 -1.89 -1.75 -17.20
N PHE A 104 -1.17 -2.80 -16.81
CA PHE A 104 -1.56 -4.18 -17.09
C PHE A 104 -2.91 -4.54 -16.46
N ALA A 105 -3.13 -4.15 -15.20
CA ALA A 105 -4.39 -4.35 -14.51
C ALA A 105 -5.56 -3.64 -15.19
N THR A 106 -5.37 -2.38 -15.62
CA THR A 106 -6.40 -1.60 -16.31
C THR A 106 -6.78 -2.24 -17.65
N ILE A 107 -5.80 -2.67 -18.46
CA ILE A 107 -6.05 -3.35 -19.74
C ILE A 107 -6.87 -4.64 -19.53
N VAL A 108 -6.48 -5.45 -18.53
CA VAL A 108 -7.19 -6.70 -18.21
C VAL A 108 -8.61 -6.42 -17.69
N ASN A 109 -8.80 -5.36 -16.91
CA ASN A 109 -10.09 -4.98 -16.35
C ASN A 109 -11.10 -4.53 -17.44
N GLU A 110 -10.62 -3.75 -18.43
CA GLU A 110 -11.42 -3.33 -19.58
C GLU A 110 -11.77 -4.51 -20.50
N ALA A 111 -10.80 -5.39 -20.79
CA ALA A 111 -11.01 -6.56 -21.64
C ALA A 111 -12.01 -7.60 -21.08
N LYS A 112 -12.37 -7.47 -19.79
CA LYS A 112 -13.30 -8.38 -19.09
C LYS A 112 -14.55 -7.67 -18.56
N HIS A 113 -14.87 -6.49 -19.08
CA HIS A 113 -16.09 -5.74 -18.74
C HIS A 113 -16.25 -5.51 -17.21
N LEU A 114 -15.19 -5.05 -16.53
CA LEU A 114 -15.25 -4.46 -15.18
C LEU A 114 -15.73 -5.37 -14.03
N LYS A 115 -15.74 -6.70 -14.19
CA LYS A 115 -16.19 -7.64 -13.14
C LYS A 115 -15.09 -8.15 -12.20
N ILE A 116 -13.84 -7.70 -12.37
CA ILE A 116 -12.68 -8.29 -11.69
C ILE A 116 -12.37 -7.62 -10.35
N PHE A 117 -12.60 -6.32 -10.24
CA PHE A 117 -12.27 -5.54 -9.05
C PHE A 117 -13.51 -4.77 -8.56
N THR A 118 -13.94 -5.05 -7.32
CA THR A 118 -15.00 -4.33 -6.60
C THR A 118 -14.70 -2.82 -6.49
N ASP A 119 -15.74 -2.04 -6.17
CA ASP A 119 -15.76 -0.58 -6.03
C ASP A 119 -14.43 0.04 -5.52
N GLY A 120 -13.88 0.97 -6.32
CA GLY A 120 -12.57 1.59 -6.09
C GLY A 120 -11.48 1.20 -7.10
N SER A 121 -11.79 0.40 -8.11
CA SER A 121 -10.85 0.01 -9.15
C SER A 121 -10.52 1.12 -10.14
N ALA A 122 -9.29 1.12 -10.66
CA ALA A 122 -8.82 2.06 -11.66
C ALA A 122 -9.62 1.90 -12.96
N LYS A 123 -10.66 2.71 -13.10
CA LYS A 123 -11.43 2.89 -14.33
C LYS A 123 -10.75 3.94 -15.18
N ILE A 124 -10.71 3.75 -16.50
CA ILE A 124 -10.27 4.80 -17.40
C ILE A 124 -11.27 5.96 -17.25
N PRO A 125 -10.83 7.13 -16.76
CA PRO A 125 -11.75 8.24 -16.58
C PRO A 125 -12.18 8.75 -17.96
N HIS A 126 -13.48 8.71 -18.26
CA HIS A 126 -14.02 9.27 -19.51
C HIS A 126 -13.97 10.81 -19.54
N SER A 127 -13.74 11.45 -18.39
CA SER A 127 -13.51 12.89 -18.25
C SER A 127 -12.39 13.15 -17.26
N TRP A 128 -11.55 14.16 -17.52
CA TRP A 128 -10.47 14.57 -16.60
C TRP A 128 -11.07 15.03 -15.27
N PRO A 129 -10.93 14.27 -14.18
CA PRO A 129 -11.32 14.75 -12.87
C PRO A 129 -10.19 15.68 -12.43
N GLY A 130 -10.41 16.99 -12.48
CA GLY A 130 -9.44 17.95 -11.97
C GLY A 130 -9.07 17.67 -10.51
N PRO A 131 -8.06 18.37 -9.96
CA PRO A 131 -7.66 18.19 -8.57
C PRO A 131 -8.86 18.38 -7.61
N ASN A 132 -9.31 17.31 -6.97
CA ASN A 132 -10.41 17.37 -6.01
C ASN A 132 -9.86 17.74 -4.63
N PHE A 133 -9.96 19.02 -4.28
CA PHE A 133 -9.53 19.56 -2.99
C PHE A 133 -10.66 19.66 -1.96
N HIS A 134 -11.82 19.04 -2.22
CA HIS A 134 -12.98 19.12 -1.32
C HIS A 134 -12.68 18.54 0.08
N LEU A 135 -11.64 17.70 0.22
CA LEU A 135 -11.21 17.18 1.52
C LEU A 135 -10.17 18.06 2.23
N LEU A 136 -9.64 19.11 1.60
CA LEU A 136 -8.71 20.04 2.24
C LEU A 136 -9.47 20.92 3.25
N GLY A 137 -9.09 20.84 4.53
CA GLY A 137 -9.69 21.66 5.61
C GLY A 137 -10.86 21.01 6.34
N HIS A 138 -11.43 19.91 5.82
CA HIS A 138 -12.47 19.15 6.52
C HIS A 138 -11.86 18.13 7.49
N PHE A 139 -11.51 18.60 8.69
CA PHE A 139 -11.03 17.73 9.76
C PHE A 139 -12.20 17.18 10.57
N SER A 140 -12.61 15.94 10.28
CA SER A 140 -13.45 15.18 11.20
C SER A 140 -12.60 14.60 12.33
N PHE A 141 -12.91 15.03 13.57
CA PHE A 141 -12.41 14.48 14.83
C PHE A 141 -13.39 13.49 15.48
N ASP A 142 -14.48 13.16 14.80
CA ASP A 142 -15.31 12.02 15.19
C ASP A 142 -14.52 10.74 14.95
N PHE A 143 -14.51 9.88 15.97
CA PHE A 143 -13.89 8.55 15.96
C PHE A 143 -14.85 7.51 15.40
#